data_AF-A0AAU7QJX5-F1
#
_entry.id   AF-A0AAU7QJX5-F1
#
_cell.length_a   1.000
_cell.length_b   1.000
_cell.length_c   1.000
_cell.angle_alpha   90.00
_cell.angle_beta   90.00
_cell.angle_gamma   90.00
#
_symmetry.space_group_name_H-M   'P 1'
#
loop_
_entity.id
_entity.type
_entity.pdbx_description
1 polymer ?
#
loop_
_entity_poly.entity_id
_entity_poly.type
_entity_poly.pdbx_seq_one_letter_code
_entity_poly.pdbx_strand_id
1 'polypeptide(L)'
;MHPRTTITPQLRDWILTTTRDGHSVTEVLRLMKDNGYDPRQSRSIVAEVLKLPLAALNAAAPGASPRGLRTRHPEAPEVDVDGHLVGISLSVENPALRVLENLLAAEECEELIALAQPRLKRALTVASDGSNQVDQRRTSEGMFFTLNELPLVGRIEQRLATLLGMPVSHGEGLQILHYLPGQEYEPHFDWFDPQQPGYDTITAVGGQRVASVVMYLNTPAQGGGTAFPELGLTVTARRGAAVYFAYEGGDQQSLHAGLPVQRGEKWIATKWLRERPYGHSHKA
;
A
#
# COMPACT_ATOMS: atom_id res chain seq x y z
N MET A 1 19.66 -11.48 21.89
CA MET A 1 20.45 -10.24 22.06
C MET A 1 21.39 -10.13 20.86
N HIS A 2 21.19 -9.18 19.95
CA HIS A 2 22.20 -8.88 18.92
C HIS A 2 23.36 -8.14 19.58
N PRO A 3 24.63 -8.50 19.29
CA PRO A 3 25.77 -7.82 19.87
C PRO A 3 25.76 -6.33 19.49
N ARG A 4 25.92 -5.45 20.48
CA ARG A 4 26.13 -4.02 20.26
C ARG A 4 27.46 -3.85 19.54
N THR A 5 27.42 -3.53 18.25
CA THR A 5 28.62 -3.18 17.48
C THR A 5 29.29 -1.99 18.15
N THR A 6 30.49 -2.19 18.70
CA THR A 6 31.25 -1.14 19.36
C THR A 6 31.80 -0.18 18.31
N ILE A 7 31.59 1.12 18.48
CA ILE A 7 32.13 2.14 17.57
C ILE A 7 33.65 2.17 17.73
N THR A 8 34.38 1.58 16.79
CA THR A 8 35.84 1.56 16.81
C THR A 8 36.40 2.97 16.51
N PRO A 9 37.61 3.30 16.99
CA PRO A 9 38.26 4.56 16.65
C PRO A 9 38.39 4.76 15.13
N GLN A 10 38.71 3.70 14.39
CA GLN A 10 38.81 3.71 12.93
C GLN A 10 37.49 4.08 12.25
N LEU A 11 36.37 3.49 12.70
CA LEU A 11 35.05 3.79 12.14
C LEU A 11 34.62 5.23 12.46
N ARG A 12 34.90 5.71 13.68
CA ARG A 12 34.65 7.10 14.08
C ARG A 12 35.43 8.06 13.20
N ASP A 13 36.74 7.83 13.03
CA ASP A 13 37.60 8.70 12.24
C ASP A 13 37.22 8.69 10.77
N TRP A 14 36.81 7.53 10.23
CA TRP A 14 36.30 7.42 8.88
C TRP A 14 35.03 8.24 8.68
N ILE A 15 34.01 8.11 9.56
CA ILE A 15 32.77 8.91 9.48
C ILE A 15 33.07 10.40 9.51
N LEU A 16 33.92 10.85 10.46
CA LEU A 16 34.28 12.26 10.61
C LEU A 16 35.04 12.80 9.39
N THR A 17 35.93 12.00 8.82
CA THR A 17 36.73 12.39 7.65
C THR A 17 35.87 12.44 6.40
N THR A 18 35.07 11.41 6.14
CA THR A 18 34.15 11.36 5.00
C THR A 18 33.14 12.51 5.02
N THR A 19 32.60 12.88 6.19
CA THR A 19 31.74 14.08 6.30
C THR A 19 32.53 15.38 6.09
N ARG A 20 33.77 15.48 6.59
CA ARG A 20 34.64 16.66 6.38
C ARG A 20 35.01 16.86 4.91
N ASP A 21 35.14 15.77 4.16
CA ASP A 21 35.43 15.76 2.73
C ASP A 21 34.20 16.14 1.87
N GLY A 22 33.07 16.49 2.50
CA GLY A 22 31.90 17.06 1.85
C GLY A 22 30.79 16.06 1.57
N HIS A 23 30.94 14.79 1.94
CA HIS A 23 29.85 13.81 1.79
C HIS A 23 28.74 14.07 2.81
N SER A 24 27.50 14.03 2.31
CA SER A 24 26.30 14.11 3.11
C SER A 24 26.14 12.91 4.04
N VAL A 25 25.34 13.06 5.10
CA VAL A 25 25.04 11.95 6.02
C VAL A 25 24.38 10.76 5.29
N THR A 26 23.57 11.04 4.26
CA THR A 26 22.95 10.01 3.42
C THR A 26 24.00 9.20 2.66
N GLU A 27 25.04 9.85 2.12
CA GLU A 27 26.14 9.19 1.42
C GLU A 27 27.01 8.38 2.38
N VAL A 28 27.26 8.88 3.60
CA VAL A 28 27.96 8.12 4.65
C VAL A 28 27.18 6.85 5.00
N LEU A 29 25.87 6.94 5.21
CA LEU A 29 25.01 5.78 5.49
C LEU A 29 24.97 4.78 4.34
N ARG A 30 24.99 5.27 3.10
CA ARG A 30 25.08 4.42 1.90
C ARG A 30 26.43 3.69 1.86
N LEU A 31 27.54 4.39 2.04
CA LEU A 31 28.88 3.79 2.06
C LEU A 31 29.04 2.76 3.18
N MET A 32 28.44 2.99 4.35
CA MET A 32 28.38 2.00 5.42
C MET A 32 27.61 0.75 5.00
N LYS A 33 26.44 0.90 4.36
CA LYS A 33 25.68 -0.23 3.81
C LYS A 33 26.49 -1.01 2.77
N ASP A 34 27.15 -0.30 1.86
CA ASP A 34 27.97 -0.89 0.78
C ASP A 34 29.18 -1.65 1.34
N ASN A 35 29.64 -1.29 2.56
CA ASN A 35 30.70 -1.99 3.30
C ASN A 35 30.17 -3.02 4.32
N GLY A 36 28.91 -3.43 4.20
CA GLY A 36 28.33 -4.53 4.98
C GLY A 36 27.85 -4.16 6.39
N TYR A 37 27.76 -2.88 6.73
CA TYR A 37 27.17 -2.45 7.99
C TYR A 37 25.63 -2.51 7.94
N ASP A 38 25.02 -2.98 9.02
CA ASP A 38 23.56 -2.99 9.16
C ASP A 38 22.98 -1.56 9.09
N PRO A 39 21.93 -1.30 8.28
CA PRO A 39 21.37 0.04 8.12
C PRO A 39 20.79 0.67 9.39
N ARG A 40 20.25 -0.12 10.32
CA ARG A 40 19.69 0.41 11.59
C ARG A 40 20.82 0.77 12.54
N GLN A 41 21.83 -0.08 12.65
CA GLN A 41 23.03 0.19 13.44
C GLN A 41 23.82 1.38 12.89
N SER A 42 23.98 1.48 11.58
CA SER A 42 24.68 2.58 10.91
C SER A 42 24.10 3.95 11.27
N ARG A 43 22.76 4.07 11.32
CA ARG A 43 22.09 5.31 11.76
C ARG A 43 22.40 5.67 13.21
N SER A 44 22.40 4.69 14.11
CA SER A 44 22.76 4.91 15.52
C SER A 44 24.23 5.35 15.66
N ILE A 45 25.14 4.70 14.93
CA ILE A 45 26.57 5.00 14.95
C ILE A 45 26.83 6.42 14.42
N VAL A 46 26.23 6.77 13.28
CA VAL A 46 26.41 8.10 12.66
C VAL A 46 25.78 9.20 13.51
N ALA A 47 24.61 8.96 14.12
CA ALA A 47 24.01 9.91 15.07
C ALA A 47 24.94 10.19 16.26
N GLU A 48 25.52 9.14 16.83
CA GLU A 48 26.44 9.25 17.97
C GLU A 48 27.73 9.98 17.60
N VAL A 49 28.35 9.63 16.46
CA VAL A 49 29.62 10.22 16.01
C VAL A 49 29.46 11.69 15.61
N LEU A 50 28.40 12.03 14.88
CA LEU A 50 28.15 13.39 14.40
C LEU A 50 27.37 14.25 15.41
N LYS A 51 27.01 13.70 16.58
CA LYS A 51 26.19 14.34 17.61
C LYS A 51 24.85 14.87 17.07
N LEU A 52 24.23 14.09 16.18
CA LEU A 52 22.93 14.42 15.58
C LEU A 52 21.80 13.74 16.36
N PRO A 53 20.62 14.39 16.49
CA PRO A 53 19.45 13.69 17.01
C PRO A 53 19.15 12.48 16.13
N LEU A 54 19.00 11.28 16.71
CA LEU A 54 18.68 10.08 15.94
C LEU A 54 17.39 10.26 15.11
N ALA A 55 16.44 11.02 15.64
CA ALA A 55 15.22 11.43 14.93
C ALA A 55 15.50 12.21 13.63
N ALA A 56 16.58 13.00 13.58
CA ALA A 56 16.99 13.75 12.38
C ALA A 56 17.63 12.86 11.31
N LEU A 57 18.14 11.68 11.67
CA LEU A 57 18.65 10.66 10.72
C LEU A 57 17.60 9.62 10.32
N ASN A 58 16.53 9.52 11.11
CA ASN A 58 15.31 8.79 10.75
C ASN A 58 14.40 9.63 9.84
N ALA A 59 14.55 10.96 9.86
CA ALA A 59 14.01 11.83 8.83
C ALA A 59 14.82 11.60 7.54
N ALA A 60 14.16 11.04 6.52
CA ALA A 60 14.72 10.78 5.22
C ALA A 60 15.44 12.01 4.61
N ALA A 61 16.44 11.72 3.78
CA ALA A 61 17.35 12.62 3.07
C ALA A 61 16.84 14.05 2.75
N PRO A 62 17.73 15.07 2.75
CA PRO A 62 17.38 16.41 2.29
C PRO A 62 16.99 16.35 0.81
N GLY A 63 15.73 16.67 0.53
CA GLY A 63 15.04 16.39 -0.73
C GLY A 63 13.59 15.94 -0.53
N ALA A 64 13.16 15.69 0.70
CA ALA A 64 11.77 15.39 1.02
C ALA A 64 10.85 16.54 0.56
N SER A 65 10.15 16.30 -0.56
CA SER A 65 8.94 17.04 -0.94
C SER A 65 8.00 17.12 0.25
N PRO A 66 7.12 18.15 0.36
CA PRO A 66 6.17 18.24 1.46
C PRO A 66 5.46 16.89 1.59
N ARG A 67 5.62 16.22 2.74
CA ARG A 67 5.08 14.87 2.99
C ARG A 67 3.61 14.90 2.59
N GLY A 68 3.27 14.24 1.49
CA GLY A 68 1.90 14.19 1.04
C GLY A 68 1.02 13.56 2.12
N LEU A 69 -0.29 13.77 2.01
CA LEU A 69 -1.25 13.34 3.01
C LEU A 69 -1.09 11.84 3.30
N ARG A 70 -1.19 11.47 4.58
CA ARG A 70 -1.13 10.09 5.06
C ARG A 70 -2.46 9.72 5.70
N THR A 71 -2.76 8.43 5.67
CA THR A 71 -3.99 7.89 6.25
C THR A 71 -3.93 7.95 7.77
N ARG A 72 -5.10 8.06 8.39
CA ARG A 72 -5.33 7.69 9.78
C ARG A 72 -5.81 6.23 9.80
N HIS A 73 -5.47 5.50 10.85
CA HIS A 73 -5.91 4.12 11.03
C HIS A 73 -6.89 4.08 12.20
N PRO A 74 -8.02 3.37 12.08
CA PRO A 74 -8.91 3.10 13.21
C PRO A 74 -8.17 2.40 14.36
N GLU A 75 -8.34 2.91 15.59
CA GLU A 75 -7.78 2.31 16.81
C GLU A 75 -8.84 1.66 17.69
N ALA A 76 -10.05 2.23 17.72
CA ALA A 76 -11.16 1.67 18.48
C ALA A 76 -11.61 0.33 17.88
N PRO A 77 -12.08 -0.65 18.68
CA PRO A 77 -12.59 -1.91 18.15
C PRO A 77 -13.80 -1.75 17.21
N GLU A 78 -14.52 -0.64 17.31
CA GLU A 78 -15.63 -0.27 16.43
C GLU A 78 -15.58 1.24 16.14
N VAL A 79 -15.90 1.62 14.91
CA VAL A 79 -16.01 3.01 14.48
C VAL A 79 -17.34 3.20 13.77
N ASP A 80 -18.14 4.16 14.25
CA ASP A 80 -19.35 4.61 13.55
C ASP A 80 -18.94 5.58 12.43
N VAL A 81 -19.36 5.25 11.21
CA VAL A 81 -19.21 6.12 10.04
C VAL A 81 -20.59 6.42 9.48
N ASP A 82 -21.15 7.55 9.90
CA ASP A 82 -22.47 8.05 9.48
C ASP A 82 -23.61 7.04 9.71
N GLY A 83 -23.62 6.41 10.89
CA GLY A 83 -24.60 5.40 11.30
C GLY A 83 -24.28 3.99 10.81
N HIS A 84 -23.11 3.78 10.20
CA HIS A 84 -22.62 2.48 9.76
C HIS A 84 -21.45 2.03 10.65
N LEU A 85 -21.68 1.05 11.51
CA LEU A 85 -20.66 0.52 12.42
C LEU A 85 -19.70 -0.42 11.68
N VAL A 86 -18.42 -0.05 11.69
CA VAL A 86 -17.30 -0.84 11.16
C VAL A 86 -16.50 -1.41 12.32
N GLY A 87 -16.40 -2.72 12.40
CA GLY A 87 -15.58 -3.40 13.42
C GLY A 87 -14.12 -3.53 12.99
N ILE A 88 -13.20 -3.58 13.94
CA ILE A 88 -11.79 -3.88 13.70
C ILE A 88 -11.43 -5.17 14.45
N SER A 89 -11.22 -6.25 13.68
CA SER A 89 -10.99 -7.59 14.23
C SER A 89 -9.51 -7.97 14.37
N LEU A 90 -8.62 -7.28 13.64
CA LEU A 90 -7.18 -7.49 13.70
C LEU A 90 -6.44 -6.19 13.41
N SER A 91 -5.40 -5.92 14.20
CA SER A 91 -4.51 -4.77 14.06
C SER A 91 -3.04 -5.21 14.06
N VAL A 92 -2.29 -4.78 13.05
CA VAL A 92 -0.82 -4.84 13.01
C VAL A 92 -0.32 -3.41 12.93
N GLU A 93 0.68 -3.05 13.73
CA GLU A 93 1.19 -1.66 13.76
C GLU A 93 2.34 -1.40 12.78
N ASN A 94 3.04 -2.45 12.36
CA ASN A 94 4.18 -2.32 11.45
C ASN A 94 4.23 -3.52 10.49
N PRO A 95 3.73 -3.39 9.25
CA PRO A 95 3.06 -2.22 8.68
C PRO A 95 1.72 -1.99 9.37
N ALA A 96 1.21 -0.76 9.30
CA ALA A 96 -0.16 -0.48 9.73
C ALA A 96 -1.14 -1.28 8.86
N LEU A 97 -1.79 -2.28 9.45
CA LEU A 97 -2.79 -3.12 8.80
C LEU A 97 -3.99 -3.27 9.74
N ARG A 98 -5.20 -3.18 9.19
CA ARG A 98 -6.45 -3.41 9.90
C ARG A 98 -7.34 -4.34 9.08
N VAL A 99 -7.93 -5.34 9.74
CA VAL A 99 -9.08 -6.06 9.17
C VAL A 99 -10.35 -5.36 9.62
N LEU A 100 -11.10 -4.86 8.64
CA LEU A 100 -12.31 -4.07 8.81
C LEU A 100 -13.51 -4.99 8.58
N GLU A 101 -14.26 -5.29 9.63
CA GLU A 101 -15.50 -6.07 9.58
C GLU A 101 -16.68 -5.16 9.25
N ASN A 102 -17.64 -5.68 8.48
CA ASN A 102 -18.85 -4.94 8.11
C ASN A 102 -18.55 -3.58 7.46
N LEU A 103 -17.49 -3.46 6.66
CA LEU A 103 -17.18 -2.21 5.95
C LEU A 103 -18.22 -1.92 4.86
N LEU A 104 -18.68 -2.96 4.17
CA LEU A 104 -19.75 -2.90 3.18
C LEU A 104 -20.94 -3.72 3.66
N ALA A 105 -22.16 -3.20 3.43
CA ALA A 105 -23.35 -4.01 3.60
C ALA A 105 -23.44 -5.10 2.51
N ALA A 106 -24.17 -6.18 2.79
CA ALA A 106 -24.30 -7.29 1.84
C ALA A 106 -24.91 -6.84 0.51
N GLU A 107 -25.89 -5.94 0.58
CA GLU A 107 -26.59 -5.36 -0.57
C GLU A 107 -25.66 -4.46 -1.40
N GLU A 108 -24.76 -3.71 -0.75
CA GLU A 108 -23.74 -2.90 -1.45
C GLU A 108 -22.77 -3.79 -2.22
N CYS A 109 -22.38 -4.93 -1.63
CA CYS A 109 -21.53 -5.90 -2.32
C CYS A 109 -22.22 -6.50 -3.56
N GLU A 110 -23.48 -6.92 -3.43
CA GLU A 110 -24.27 -7.50 -4.51
C GLU A 110 -24.51 -6.48 -5.63
N GLU A 111 -24.82 -5.23 -5.29
CA GLU A 111 -25.02 -4.15 -6.25
C GLU A 111 -23.72 -3.81 -6.99
N LEU A 112 -22.57 -3.73 -6.29
CA LEU A 112 -21.27 -3.52 -6.95
C LEU A 112 -20.95 -4.63 -7.96
N ILE A 113 -21.18 -5.90 -7.61
CA ILE A 113 -20.95 -7.04 -8.50
C ILE A 113 -21.85 -6.91 -9.74
N ALA A 114 -23.16 -6.67 -9.55
CA ALA A 114 -24.13 -6.56 -10.64
C ALA A 114 -23.78 -5.42 -11.61
N LEU A 115 -23.36 -4.26 -11.10
CA LEU A 115 -22.95 -3.11 -11.90
C LEU A 115 -21.62 -3.36 -12.64
N ALA A 116 -20.72 -4.14 -12.05
CA ALA A 116 -19.39 -4.39 -12.60
C ALA A 116 -19.36 -5.52 -13.63
N GLN A 117 -20.15 -6.58 -13.42
CA GLN A 117 -20.16 -7.79 -14.23
C GLN A 117 -20.25 -7.54 -15.75
N PRO A 118 -21.15 -6.69 -16.28
CA PRO A 118 -21.22 -6.45 -17.73
C PRO A 118 -20.05 -5.63 -18.29
N ARG A 119 -19.20 -5.06 -17.43
CA ARG A 119 -18.07 -4.19 -17.80
C ARG A 119 -16.71 -4.85 -17.65
N LEU A 120 -16.67 -6.06 -17.08
CA LEU A 120 -15.42 -6.79 -16.87
C LEU A 120 -14.71 -7.06 -18.20
N LYS A 121 -13.40 -6.84 -18.20
CA LYS A 121 -12.51 -7.24 -19.28
C LYS A 121 -11.37 -8.05 -18.71
N ARG A 122 -10.81 -8.95 -19.52
CA ARG A 122 -9.60 -9.68 -19.15
C ARG A 122 -8.47 -8.69 -18.86
N ALA A 123 -7.71 -8.91 -17.77
CA ALA A 123 -6.55 -8.09 -17.47
C ALA A 123 -5.50 -8.22 -18.59
N LEU A 124 -5.15 -7.10 -19.21
CA LEU A 124 -4.08 -6.98 -20.20
C LEU A 124 -2.92 -6.20 -19.56
N THR A 125 -1.69 -6.66 -19.74
CA THR A 125 -0.47 -5.90 -19.51
C THR A 125 0.00 -5.27 -20.81
N VAL A 126 0.64 -4.10 -20.73
CA VAL A 126 1.39 -3.54 -21.86
C VAL A 126 2.76 -4.19 -21.86
N ALA A 127 3.10 -4.90 -22.93
CA ALA A 127 4.43 -5.45 -23.14
C ALA A 127 5.44 -4.34 -23.44
N SER A 128 6.74 -4.65 -23.33
CA SER A 128 7.82 -3.70 -23.60
C SER A 128 7.84 -3.14 -25.04
N ASP A 129 7.14 -3.81 -25.97
CA ASP A 129 6.96 -3.38 -27.36
C ASP A 129 5.66 -2.58 -27.61
N GLY A 130 4.89 -2.28 -26.56
CA GLY A 130 3.63 -1.55 -26.64
C GLY A 130 2.42 -2.39 -27.04
N SER A 131 2.57 -3.70 -27.23
CA SER A 131 1.44 -4.61 -27.49
C SER A 131 0.71 -4.99 -26.19
N ASN A 132 -0.59 -5.24 -26.28
CA ASN A 132 -1.36 -5.78 -25.16
C ASN A 132 -1.09 -7.29 -25.04
N GLN A 133 -0.45 -7.73 -23.97
CA GLN A 133 -0.31 -9.14 -23.61
C GLN A 133 -1.21 -9.48 -22.43
N VAL A 134 -1.64 -10.73 -22.31
CA VAL A 134 -2.39 -11.19 -21.14
C VAL A 134 -1.46 -11.16 -19.92
N ASP A 135 -1.89 -10.56 -18.82
CA ASP A 135 -1.08 -10.55 -17.59
C ASP A 135 -1.00 -11.95 -17.00
N GLN A 136 0.16 -12.60 -17.11
CA GLN A 136 0.36 -13.92 -16.52
C GLN A 136 0.41 -13.87 -14.99
N ARG A 137 0.80 -12.73 -14.42
CA ARG A 137 0.92 -12.55 -12.96
C ARG A 137 -0.43 -12.25 -12.31
N ARG A 138 -1.40 -11.78 -13.11
CA ARG A 138 -2.77 -11.48 -12.70
C ARG A 138 -3.76 -12.13 -13.65
N THR A 139 -4.27 -13.28 -13.23
CA THR A 139 -5.13 -14.11 -14.07
C THR A 139 -6.62 -13.80 -13.90
N SER A 140 -7.00 -12.61 -13.43
CA SER A 140 -8.39 -12.20 -13.18
C SER A 140 -9.01 -11.39 -14.32
N GLU A 141 -10.32 -11.17 -14.25
CA GLU A 141 -11.01 -10.12 -15.01
C GLU A 141 -11.23 -8.89 -14.13
N GLY A 142 -11.24 -7.68 -14.70
CA GLY A 142 -11.43 -6.46 -13.93
C GLY A 142 -12.00 -5.28 -14.71
N MET A 143 -12.42 -4.27 -13.98
CA MET A 143 -12.90 -2.98 -14.47
C MET A 143 -12.66 -1.88 -13.42
N PHE A 144 -12.76 -0.61 -13.82
CA PHE A 144 -12.70 0.54 -12.91
C PHE A 144 -13.99 1.37 -12.96
N PHE A 145 -14.51 1.71 -11.78
CA PHE A 145 -15.42 2.84 -11.64
C PHE A 145 -14.57 4.10 -11.46
N THR A 146 -14.94 5.20 -12.11
CA THR A 146 -14.33 6.50 -11.81
C THR A 146 -14.80 7.01 -10.45
N LEU A 147 -14.10 8.01 -9.90
CA LEU A 147 -14.52 8.65 -8.65
C LEU A 147 -15.97 9.14 -8.75
N ASN A 148 -16.76 8.83 -7.74
CA ASN A 148 -18.17 9.22 -7.64
C ASN A 148 -19.00 8.91 -8.90
N GLU A 149 -18.65 7.86 -9.66
CA GLU A 149 -19.35 7.52 -10.92
C GLU A 149 -20.83 7.21 -10.70
N LEU A 150 -21.14 6.55 -9.57
CA LEU A 150 -22.49 6.14 -9.18
C LEU A 150 -22.74 6.50 -7.71
N PRO A 151 -24.00 6.74 -7.28
CA PRO A 151 -24.31 7.05 -5.89
C PRO A 151 -23.77 6.02 -4.89
N LEU A 152 -23.82 4.72 -5.21
CA LEU A 152 -23.22 3.67 -4.39
C LEU A 152 -21.71 3.84 -4.23
N VAL A 153 -21.00 4.07 -5.34
CA VAL A 153 -19.54 4.28 -5.36
C VAL A 153 -19.19 5.50 -4.51
N GLY A 154 -19.90 6.61 -4.70
CA GLY A 154 -19.69 7.84 -3.90
C GLY A 154 -19.89 7.63 -2.40
N ARG A 155 -20.92 6.88 -1.98
CA ARG A 155 -21.15 6.55 -0.57
C ARG A 155 -20.00 5.73 0.02
N ILE A 156 -19.53 4.70 -0.68
CA ILE A 156 -18.41 3.86 -0.23
C ILE A 156 -17.12 4.69 -0.14
N GLU A 157 -16.86 5.54 -1.13
CA GLU A 157 -15.69 6.43 -1.14
C GLU A 157 -15.73 7.42 0.03
N GLN A 158 -16.90 7.97 0.33
CA GLN A 158 -17.07 8.87 1.48
C GLN A 158 -16.89 8.15 2.82
N ARG A 159 -17.41 6.92 2.95
CA ARG A 159 -17.18 6.07 4.14
C ARG A 159 -15.69 5.82 4.37
N LEU A 160 -14.97 5.42 3.32
CA LEU A 160 -13.51 5.24 3.36
C LEU A 160 -12.79 6.54 3.71
N ALA A 161 -13.24 7.67 3.17
CA ALA A 161 -12.65 8.97 3.44
C ALA A 161 -12.76 9.36 4.90
N THR A 162 -13.94 9.20 5.49
CA THR A 162 -14.19 9.44 6.92
C THR A 162 -13.39 8.48 7.79
N LEU A 163 -13.42 7.18 7.48
CA LEU A 163 -12.75 6.14 8.26
C LEU A 163 -11.22 6.30 8.30
N LEU A 164 -10.62 6.68 7.16
CA LEU A 164 -9.17 6.73 6.99
C LEU A 164 -8.59 8.15 7.04
N GLY A 165 -9.44 9.17 7.27
CA GLY A 165 -9.03 10.57 7.31
C GLY A 165 -8.39 11.08 6.02
N MET A 166 -8.81 10.56 4.86
CA MET A 166 -8.31 10.93 3.53
C MET A 166 -9.44 11.48 2.66
N PRO A 167 -9.34 12.67 2.06
CA PRO A 167 -10.38 13.17 1.16
C PRO A 167 -10.61 12.20 -0.02
N VAL A 168 -11.85 12.10 -0.51
CA VAL A 168 -12.19 11.26 -1.68
C VAL A 168 -11.30 11.57 -2.90
N SER A 169 -10.91 12.83 -3.07
CA SER A 169 -10.03 13.28 -4.14
C SER A 169 -8.62 12.67 -4.08
N HIS A 170 -8.21 12.05 -2.98
CA HIS A 170 -6.95 11.32 -2.87
C HIS A 170 -7.10 9.83 -3.27
N GLY A 171 -8.30 9.37 -3.60
CA GLY A 171 -8.51 8.00 -4.06
C GLY A 171 -8.32 7.86 -5.57
N GLU A 172 -7.79 6.72 -6.01
CA GLU A 172 -7.99 6.27 -7.39
C GLU A 172 -9.43 5.80 -7.63
N GLY A 173 -9.81 5.60 -8.89
CA GLY A 173 -11.08 4.94 -9.20
C GLY A 173 -11.19 3.55 -8.55
N LEU A 174 -12.40 3.14 -8.19
CA LEU A 174 -12.64 1.87 -7.52
C LEU A 174 -12.45 0.71 -8.51
N GLN A 175 -11.46 -0.15 -8.27
CA GLN A 175 -11.19 -1.29 -9.14
C GLN A 175 -11.99 -2.51 -8.70
N ILE A 176 -12.78 -3.09 -9.59
CA ILE A 176 -13.48 -4.37 -9.34
C ILE A 176 -12.74 -5.50 -10.03
N LEU A 177 -12.65 -6.64 -9.34
CA LEU A 177 -11.95 -7.83 -9.81
C LEU A 177 -12.75 -9.10 -9.54
N HIS A 178 -12.68 -10.02 -10.48
CA HIS A 178 -13.30 -11.34 -10.41
C HIS A 178 -12.27 -12.44 -10.67
N TYR A 179 -12.22 -13.41 -9.74
CA TYR A 179 -11.34 -14.57 -9.78
C TYR A 179 -12.17 -15.86 -9.76
N LEU A 180 -11.92 -16.71 -10.75
CA LEU A 180 -12.41 -18.08 -10.85
C LEU A 180 -11.45 -19.09 -10.20
N PRO A 181 -11.85 -20.36 -9.99
CA PRO A 181 -10.97 -21.39 -9.46
C PRO A 181 -9.62 -21.47 -10.20
N GLY A 182 -8.53 -21.52 -9.44
CA GLY A 182 -7.16 -21.52 -9.94
C GLY A 182 -6.59 -20.13 -10.25
N GLN A 183 -7.41 -19.08 -10.35
CA GLN A 183 -6.92 -17.73 -10.58
C GLN A 183 -6.40 -17.09 -9.30
N GLU A 184 -5.35 -16.29 -9.45
CA GLU A 184 -4.59 -15.68 -8.37
C GLU A 184 -3.96 -14.34 -8.80
N TYR A 185 -3.30 -13.69 -7.84
CA TYR A 185 -2.41 -12.58 -8.11
C TYR A 185 -1.11 -12.78 -7.33
N GLU A 186 -0.01 -12.93 -8.06
CA GLU A 186 1.34 -13.10 -7.51
C GLU A 186 1.72 -12.01 -6.48
N PRO A 187 2.67 -12.30 -5.56
CA PRO A 187 3.17 -11.32 -4.61
C PRO A 187 3.65 -10.02 -5.27
N HIS A 188 3.14 -8.88 -4.80
CA HIS A 188 3.49 -7.57 -5.33
C HIS A 188 3.36 -6.47 -4.27
N PHE A 189 3.87 -5.28 -4.63
CA PHE A 189 3.67 -4.04 -3.91
C PHE A 189 2.66 -3.17 -4.65
N ASP A 190 1.83 -2.46 -3.89
CA ASP A 190 0.94 -1.45 -4.46
C ASP A 190 1.61 -0.09 -4.64
N TRP A 191 2.67 0.21 -3.87
CA TRP A 191 3.47 1.41 -4.05
C TRP A 191 4.42 1.29 -5.25
N PHE A 192 4.77 2.44 -5.81
CA PHE A 192 5.68 2.52 -6.95
C PHE A 192 7.12 2.64 -6.46
N ASP A 193 8.02 1.81 -6.94
CA ASP A 193 9.44 1.90 -6.58
C ASP A 193 10.10 3.12 -7.26
N PRO A 194 10.68 4.07 -6.50
CA PRO A 194 11.37 5.24 -7.06
C PRO A 194 12.55 4.89 -7.98
N GLN A 195 13.08 3.65 -7.90
CA GLN A 195 14.18 3.19 -8.75
C GLN A 195 13.70 2.60 -10.08
N GLN A 196 12.39 2.34 -10.24
CA GLN A 196 11.86 1.76 -11.47
C GLN A 196 11.67 2.82 -12.56
N PRO A 197 12.01 2.49 -13.83
CA PRO A 197 11.70 3.36 -14.96
C PRO A 197 10.20 3.71 -15.02
N GLY A 198 9.88 4.99 -15.24
CA GLY A 198 8.50 5.48 -15.33
C GLY A 198 7.86 5.88 -13.99
N TYR A 199 8.58 5.76 -12.87
CA TYR A 199 8.11 6.21 -11.55
C TYR A 199 7.64 7.67 -11.57
N ASP A 200 8.44 8.60 -12.12
CA ASP A 200 8.10 10.02 -12.16
C ASP A 200 6.81 10.27 -12.97
N THR A 201 6.59 9.51 -14.04
CA THR A 201 5.38 9.61 -14.85
C THR A 201 4.15 9.12 -14.08
N ILE A 202 4.25 7.97 -13.39
CA ILE A 202 3.11 7.37 -12.68
C ILE A 202 2.73 8.11 -11.39
N THR A 203 3.69 8.83 -10.81
CA THR A 203 3.51 9.65 -9.60
C THR A 203 3.33 11.14 -9.89
N ALA A 204 3.43 11.58 -11.14
CA ALA A 204 3.18 12.97 -11.56
C ALA A 204 1.81 13.46 -11.09
N VAL A 205 0.80 12.60 -11.18
CA VAL A 205 -0.57 12.84 -10.69
C VAL A 205 -0.82 12.02 -9.43
N GLY A 206 -1.30 12.66 -8.37
CA GLY A 206 -1.56 12.02 -7.07
C GLY A 206 -0.31 11.68 -6.24
N GLY A 207 0.90 11.69 -6.80
CA GLY A 207 2.09 11.27 -6.05
C GLY A 207 2.11 9.77 -5.81
N GLN A 208 2.86 9.37 -4.78
CA GLN A 208 2.97 7.98 -4.35
C GLN A 208 1.63 7.46 -3.78
N ARG A 209 1.35 6.16 -3.95
CA ARG A 209 0.29 5.48 -3.19
C ARG A 209 0.74 5.33 -1.74
N VAL A 210 -0.17 5.52 -0.80
CA VAL A 210 0.15 5.49 0.64
C VAL A 210 -0.51 4.35 1.39
N ALA A 211 -1.63 3.85 0.86
CA ALA A 211 -2.38 2.76 1.44
C ALA A 211 -3.33 2.13 0.41
N SER A 212 -3.77 0.93 0.73
CA SER A 212 -4.74 0.17 -0.04
C SER A 212 -5.85 -0.34 0.86
N VAL A 213 -7.06 -0.42 0.30
CA VAL A 213 -8.20 -1.11 0.92
C VAL A 213 -8.71 -2.16 -0.06
N VAL A 214 -8.57 -3.43 0.30
CA VAL A 214 -9.10 -4.57 -0.46
C VAL A 214 -10.37 -5.03 0.23
N MET A 215 -11.51 -4.77 -0.41
CA MET A 215 -12.85 -5.08 0.08
C MET A 215 -13.35 -6.36 -0.57
N TYR A 216 -13.85 -7.30 0.22
CA TYR A 216 -14.36 -8.59 -0.27
C TYR A 216 -15.85 -8.47 -0.56
N LEU A 217 -16.24 -8.62 -1.82
CA LEU A 217 -17.64 -8.48 -2.26
C LEU A 217 -18.41 -9.80 -2.13
N ASN A 218 -17.71 -10.93 -2.01
CA ASN A 218 -18.31 -12.21 -1.69
C ASN A 218 -17.35 -13.06 -0.82
N THR A 219 -17.84 -14.21 -0.36
CA THR A 219 -17.04 -15.21 0.37
C THR A 219 -16.82 -16.42 -0.56
N PRO A 220 -15.60 -16.69 -1.05
CA PRO A 220 -15.33 -17.91 -1.78
C PRO A 220 -15.52 -19.14 -0.88
N ALA A 221 -15.88 -20.28 -1.46
CA ALA A 221 -16.10 -21.51 -0.71
C ALA A 221 -14.78 -22.10 -0.17
N GLN A 222 -13.66 -21.86 -0.82
CA GLN A 222 -12.31 -22.23 -0.35
C GLN A 222 -11.22 -21.41 -1.06
N GLY A 223 -10.16 -21.04 -0.35
CA GLY A 223 -9.04 -20.25 -0.90
C GLY A 223 -9.37 -18.76 -1.04
N GLY A 224 -8.66 -18.05 -1.94
CA GLY A 224 -8.97 -16.66 -2.27
C GLY A 224 -8.62 -15.62 -1.20
N GLY A 225 -7.90 -15.97 -0.15
CA GLY A 225 -7.44 -15.00 0.87
C GLY A 225 -6.44 -13.97 0.31
N THR A 226 -6.17 -12.92 1.08
CA THR A 226 -5.08 -11.97 0.81
C THR A 226 -3.94 -12.30 1.76
N ALA A 227 -2.82 -12.79 1.21
CA ALA A 227 -1.65 -13.18 1.99
C ALA A 227 -0.66 -12.03 2.10
N PHE A 228 -0.03 -11.89 3.27
CA PHE A 228 1.09 -11.00 3.56
C PHE A 228 2.27 -11.87 4.02
N PRO A 229 3.12 -12.33 3.09
CA PRO A 229 4.13 -13.37 3.38
C PRO A 229 5.13 -12.95 4.45
N GLU A 230 5.60 -11.70 4.41
CA GLU A 230 6.56 -11.15 5.38
C GLU A 230 5.98 -11.08 6.81
N LEU A 231 4.65 -11.09 6.94
CA LEU A 231 3.95 -11.10 8.23
C LEU A 231 3.50 -12.51 8.65
N GLY A 232 3.61 -13.50 7.77
CA GLY A 232 3.02 -14.82 7.98
C GLY A 232 1.49 -14.77 8.14
N LEU A 233 0.84 -13.72 7.60
CA LEU A 233 -0.59 -13.45 7.78
C LEU A 233 -1.36 -13.78 6.51
N THR A 234 -2.58 -14.30 6.66
CA THR A 234 -3.56 -14.35 5.58
C THR A 234 -4.89 -13.82 6.08
N VAL A 235 -5.43 -12.81 5.41
CA VAL A 235 -6.79 -12.33 5.65
C VAL A 235 -7.74 -13.11 4.77
N THR A 236 -8.67 -13.85 5.37
CA THR A 236 -9.68 -14.61 4.62
C THR A 236 -10.69 -13.68 3.97
N ALA A 237 -11.09 -13.97 2.73
CA ALA A 237 -12.12 -13.21 2.04
C ALA A 237 -13.50 -13.48 2.66
N ARG A 238 -14.03 -12.51 3.41
CA ARG A 238 -15.37 -12.55 4.00
C ARG A 238 -16.18 -11.41 3.43
N ARG A 239 -17.33 -11.70 2.81
CA ARG A 239 -18.22 -10.69 2.22
C ARG A 239 -18.46 -9.54 3.21
N GLY A 240 -18.31 -8.32 2.72
CA GLY A 240 -18.51 -7.10 3.50
C GLY A 240 -17.28 -6.67 4.31
N ALA A 241 -16.34 -7.58 4.58
CA ALA A 241 -15.09 -7.25 5.25
C ALA A 241 -14.06 -6.68 4.26
N ALA A 242 -13.02 -6.06 4.81
CA ALA A 242 -11.90 -5.57 4.04
C ALA A 242 -10.58 -5.71 4.80
N VAL A 243 -9.47 -5.68 4.07
CA VAL A 243 -8.16 -5.42 4.65
C VAL A 243 -7.67 -4.05 4.19
N TYR A 244 -7.39 -3.19 5.16
CA TYR A 244 -6.68 -1.94 4.96
C TYR A 244 -5.21 -2.16 5.35
N PHE A 245 -4.29 -1.66 4.55
CA PHE A 245 -2.87 -1.63 4.89
C PHE A 245 -2.18 -0.41 4.29
N ALA A 246 -1.34 0.24 5.09
CA ALA A 246 -0.52 1.37 4.69
C ALA A 246 0.96 0.97 4.62
N TYR A 247 1.71 1.63 3.75
CA TYR A 247 3.10 1.27 3.44
C TYR A 247 4.07 2.45 3.44
N GLU A 248 3.57 3.66 3.73
CA GLU A 248 4.31 4.93 3.95
C GLU A 248 5.49 5.24 2.99
N GLY A 249 5.55 4.59 1.83
CA GLY A 249 6.64 4.68 0.85
C GLY A 249 7.80 3.72 1.13
N GLY A 250 7.65 2.45 0.71
CA GLY A 250 8.75 1.48 0.65
C GLY A 250 8.73 0.38 1.72
N ASP A 251 7.63 0.22 2.47
CA ASP A 251 7.51 -0.88 3.43
C ASP A 251 7.48 -2.23 2.72
N GLN A 252 8.54 -3.01 2.91
CA GLN A 252 8.66 -4.35 2.33
C GLN A 252 7.67 -5.34 2.94
N GLN A 253 7.19 -5.07 4.17
CA GLN A 253 6.24 -5.94 4.84
C GLN A 253 4.81 -5.80 4.28
N SER A 254 4.57 -4.82 3.40
CA SER A 254 3.31 -4.69 2.66
C SER A 254 3.28 -5.56 1.39
N LEU A 255 4.29 -6.41 1.18
CA LEU A 255 4.26 -7.42 0.12
C LEU A 255 3.03 -8.29 0.33
N HIS A 256 2.18 -8.37 -0.68
CA HIS A 256 0.93 -9.10 -0.56
C HIS A 256 0.54 -9.81 -1.85
N ALA A 257 -0.28 -10.84 -1.73
CA ALA A 257 -0.73 -11.67 -2.83
C ALA A 257 -2.22 -12.02 -2.70
N GLY A 258 -2.90 -12.20 -3.83
CA GLY A 258 -4.22 -12.82 -3.87
C GLY A 258 -4.07 -14.33 -4.03
N LEU A 259 -4.29 -15.10 -2.97
CA LEU A 259 -4.17 -16.55 -3.02
C LEU A 259 -5.15 -17.18 -4.02
N PRO A 260 -4.82 -18.33 -4.64
CA PRO A 260 -5.71 -19.04 -5.54
C PRO A 260 -7.09 -19.27 -4.94
N VAL A 261 -8.13 -19.02 -5.73
CA VAL A 261 -9.47 -19.54 -5.42
C VAL A 261 -9.44 -21.05 -5.63
N GLN A 262 -9.77 -21.83 -4.60
CA GLN A 262 -9.81 -23.29 -4.71
C GLN A 262 -11.22 -23.77 -5.06
N ARG A 263 -12.26 -23.16 -4.48
CA ARG A 263 -13.67 -23.45 -4.79
C ARG A 263 -14.54 -22.20 -4.71
N GLY A 264 -15.54 -22.12 -5.59
CA GLY A 264 -16.40 -20.96 -5.76
C GLY A 264 -15.74 -19.89 -6.61
N GLU A 265 -16.02 -18.62 -6.30
CA GLU A 265 -15.45 -17.46 -6.98
C GLU A 265 -15.12 -16.38 -5.94
N LYS A 266 -14.21 -15.47 -6.28
CA LYS A 266 -13.86 -14.32 -5.45
C LYS A 266 -14.08 -13.03 -6.22
N TRP A 267 -14.81 -12.11 -5.61
CA TRP A 267 -15.01 -10.74 -6.06
C TRP A 267 -14.41 -9.78 -5.04
N ILE A 268 -13.61 -8.82 -5.51
CA ILE A 268 -13.05 -7.77 -4.66
C ILE A 268 -13.22 -6.39 -5.30
N ALA A 269 -13.34 -5.37 -4.45
CA ALA A 269 -13.16 -3.99 -4.82
C ALA A 269 -11.88 -3.45 -4.16
N THR A 270 -10.99 -2.85 -4.93
CA THR A 270 -9.72 -2.29 -4.44
C THR A 270 -9.73 -0.78 -4.58
N LYS A 271 -9.41 -0.08 -3.48
CA LYS A 271 -9.22 1.37 -3.44
C LYS A 271 -7.78 1.67 -3.09
N TRP A 272 -7.08 2.33 -4.00
CA TRP A 272 -5.74 2.89 -3.73
C TRP A 272 -5.86 4.35 -3.31
N LEU A 273 -5.08 4.74 -2.30
CA LEU A 273 -5.02 6.09 -1.77
C LEU A 273 -3.68 6.73 -2.10
N ARG A 274 -3.72 7.99 -2.52
CA ARG A 274 -2.61 8.79 -3.04
C ARG A 274 -2.26 9.91 -2.07
N GLU A 275 -0.99 10.26 -2.00
CA GLU A 275 -0.54 11.30 -1.07
C GLU A 275 -0.91 12.73 -1.50
N ARG A 276 -1.27 12.93 -2.77
CA ARG A 276 -1.84 14.16 -3.33
C ARG A 276 -3.18 13.85 -4.02
N PRO A 277 -4.00 14.87 -4.31
CA PRO A 277 -5.23 14.68 -5.09
C PRO A 277 -4.95 13.95 -6.42
N TYR A 278 -5.73 12.90 -6.65
CA TYR A 278 -5.71 12.03 -7.82
C TYR A 278 -6.96 12.29 -8.65
N GLY A 279 -6.78 13.01 -9.74
CA GLY A 279 -7.84 13.43 -10.62
C GLY A 279 -7.28 14.40 -11.64
N HIS A 280 -7.78 14.35 -12.87
CA HIS A 280 -7.40 15.34 -13.87
C HIS A 280 -7.93 16.69 -13.38
N SER A 281 -7.08 17.72 -13.41
CA SER A 281 -7.58 19.07 -13.59
C SER A 281 -8.54 19.00 -14.79
N HIS A 282 -9.83 19.19 -14.55
CA HIS A 282 -10.74 19.51 -15.63
C HIS A 282 -10.13 20.73 -16.31
N LYS A 283 -9.49 20.55 -17.47
CA LYS A 283 -9.34 21.67 -18.39
C LYS A 283 -10.78 22.02 -18.75
N ALA A 284 -11.23 23.14 -18.18
CA ALA A 284 -12.41 23.84 -18.63
C ALA A 284 -12.28 24.20 -20.11
#